data_AF-A0A0F9DYL5-F1
#
_entry.id   AF-A0A0F9DYL5-F1
#
_cell.length_a   1.000
_cell.length_b   1.000
_cell.length_c   1.000
_cell.angle_alpha   90.00
_cell.angle_beta   90.00
_cell.angle_gamma   90.00
#
_symmetry.space_group_name_H-M   'P 1'
#
loop_
_entity.id
_entity.type
_entity.pdbx_description
1 polymer ?
#
loop_
_entity_poly.entity_id
_entity_poly.type
_entity_poly.pdbx_seq_one_letter_code
_entity_poly.pdbx_strand_id
1 'polypeptide(L)'
;MKLKEWWGYNLYKKLWSLIGKRPWTYIYRDLWHKYEWFPQMQWAATGILAELARQWLGLPWWVHFVWVGIYTYGYINGHFFWGRTYIENQQGK
;
A
#
# COMPACT_ATOMS: atom_id res chain seq x y z
N MET A 1 1.34 15.43 -22.70
CA MET A 1 1.32 16.34 -21.55
C MET A 1 2.35 17.43 -21.78
N LYS A 2 2.02 18.71 -21.62
CA LYS A 2 2.96 19.80 -21.93
C LYS A 2 3.99 19.92 -20.80
N LEU A 3 5.26 20.22 -21.15
CA LEU A 3 6.37 20.28 -20.18
C LEU A 3 6.10 21.22 -19.00
N LYS A 4 5.40 22.33 -19.27
CA LYS A 4 5.02 23.35 -18.28
C LYS A 4 4.02 22.82 -17.24
N GLU A 5 3.15 21.89 -17.63
CA GLU A 5 2.17 21.24 -16.75
C GLU A 5 2.84 20.15 -15.89
N TRP A 6 3.91 19.52 -16.39
CA TRP A 6 4.67 18.51 -15.64
C TRP A 6 5.35 19.11 -14.41
N TRP A 7 5.96 20.29 -14.52
CA TRP A 7 6.66 20.91 -13.39
C TRP A 7 5.73 21.31 -12.23
N GLY A 8 4.47 21.67 -12.49
CA GLY A 8 3.49 22.07 -11.47
C GLY A 8 2.70 20.91 -10.81
N TYR A 9 2.98 19.66 -11.17
CA TYR A 9 2.22 18.50 -10.70
C TYR A 9 2.72 17.96 -9.35
N ASN A 10 1.80 17.46 -8.51
CA ASN A 10 2.12 16.75 -7.26
C ASN A 10 3.05 15.54 -7.54
N LEU A 11 4.08 15.35 -6.71
CA LEU A 11 5.04 14.23 -6.81
C LEU A 11 4.33 12.86 -6.91
N TYR A 12 3.26 12.67 -6.14
CA TYR A 12 2.44 11.46 -6.17
C TYR A 12 1.79 11.24 -7.55
N LYS A 13 1.28 12.30 -8.17
CA LYS A 13 0.72 12.24 -9.53
C LYS A 13 1.79 11.96 -10.59
N LYS A 14 3.00 12.49 -10.41
CA LYS A 14 4.14 12.21 -11.31
C LYS A 14 4.50 10.72 -11.28
N LEU A 15 4.67 10.17 -10.08
CA LEU A 15 5.08 8.78 -9.88
C LEU A 15 4.10 7.79 -10.51
N TRP A 16 2.79 7.95 -10.31
CA TRP A 16 1.82 7.05 -10.94
C TRP A 16 1.58 7.31 -12.43
N SER A 17 1.87 8.53 -12.93
CA SER A 17 1.69 8.83 -14.34
C SER A 17 2.75 8.13 -15.19
N LEU A 18 3.94 7.94 -14.60
CA LEU A 18 5.04 7.18 -15.16
C LEU A 18 4.85 5.67 -14.95
N ILE A 19 4.38 5.27 -13.77
CA ILE A 19 4.23 3.86 -13.39
C ILE A 19 2.74 3.49 -13.35
N GLY A 20 2.28 2.81 -14.41
CA GLY A 20 0.92 2.24 -14.49
C GLY A 20 -0.17 3.18 -15.03
N LYS A 21 0.13 4.45 -15.27
CA LYS A 21 -0.76 5.48 -15.85
C LYS A 21 -2.07 5.74 -15.07
N ARG A 22 -2.24 5.13 -13.90
CA ARG A 22 -3.43 5.19 -13.05
C ARG A 22 -3.01 5.23 -11.58
N PRO A 23 -3.84 5.77 -10.66
CA PRO A 23 -3.48 5.84 -9.26
C PRO A 23 -3.10 4.47 -8.67
N TRP A 24 -2.02 4.44 -7.89
CA TRP A 24 -1.49 3.21 -7.30
C TRP A 24 -2.49 2.49 -6.41
N THR A 25 -3.41 3.22 -5.79
CA THR A 25 -4.54 2.63 -5.09
C THR A 25 -5.34 1.72 -6.02
N TYR A 26 -5.73 2.15 -7.21
CA TYR A 26 -6.46 1.27 -8.13
C TYR A 26 -5.59 0.13 -8.68
N ILE A 27 -4.29 0.35 -8.87
CA ILE A 27 -3.35 -0.74 -9.23
C ILE A 27 -3.34 -1.83 -8.15
N TYR A 28 -3.17 -1.42 -6.90
CA TYR A 28 -3.11 -2.33 -5.76
C TYR A 28 -4.46 -3.04 -5.54
N ARG A 29 -5.59 -2.36 -5.81
CA ARG A 29 -6.92 -3.01 -5.80
C ARG A 29 -7.01 -4.16 -6.78
N ASP A 30 -6.54 -3.93 -8.00
CA ASP A 30 -6.61 -4.94 -9.04
C ASP A 30 -5.72 -6.13 -8.68
N LEU A 31 -4.53 -5.88 -8.11
CA LEU A 31 -3.66 -6.95 -7.59
C LEU A 31 -4.35 -7.73 -6.47
N TRP A 32 -4.99 -7.03 -5.55
CA TRP A 32 -5.72 -7.65 -4.45
C TRP A 32 -6.83 -8.59 -4.92
N HIS A 33 -7.64 -8.17 -5.91
CA HIS A 33 -8.76 -8.98 -6.40
C HIS A 33 -8.38 -10.03 -7.45
N LYS A 34 -7.31 -9.82 -8.23
CA LYS A 34 -6.86 -10.79 -9.24
C LYS A 34 -5.90 -11.83 -8.68
N TYR A 35 -5.09 -11.43 -7.70
CA TYR A 35 -4.03 -12.25 -7.14
C TYR A 35 -4.15 -12.25 -5.63
N GLU A 36 -5.18 -12.93 -5.14
CA GLU A 36 -5.43 -13.04 -3.70
C GLU A 36 -4.21 -13.55 -2.93
N TRP A 37 -3.31 -14.36 -3.52
CA TRP A 37 -2.08 -14.80 -2.85
C TRP A 37 -1.04 -13.69 -2.63
N PHE A 38 -1.06 -12.63 -3.44
CA PHE A 38 -0.04 -11.58 -3.41
C PHE A 38 -0.05 -10.81 -2.09
N PRO A 39 -1.21 -10.34 -1.57
CA PRO A 39 -1.28 -9.75 -0.24
C PRO A 39 -0.78 -10.67 0.88
N GLN A 40 -1.04 -11.98 0.81
CA GLN A 40 -0.65 -12.96 1.82
C GLN A 40 0.88 -13.04 1.90
N MET A 41 1.55 -13.08 0.74
CA MET A 41 3.00 -13.03 0.69
C MET A 41 3.55 -11.69 1.18
N GLN A 42 2.92 -10.58 0.83
CA GLN A 42 3.32 -9.25 1.31
C GLN A 42 3.21 -9.16 2.84
N TRP A 43 2.15 -9.71 3.44
CA TRP A 43 1.95 -9.74 4.88
C TRP A 43 2.98 -10.61 5.59
N ALA A 44 3.23 -11.81 5.07
CA ALA A 44 4.25 -12.70 5.60
C ALA A 44 5.65 -12.05 5.57
N ALA A 45 6.02 -11.47 4.42
CA ALA A 45 7.29 -10.76 4.27
C ALA A 45 7.40 -9.57 5.23
N THR A 46 6.34 -8.78 5.38
CA THR A 46 6.31 -7.64 6.30
C THR A 46 6.49 -8.08 7.75
N GLY A 47 5.84 -9.17 8.16
CA GLY A 47 6.00 -9.74 9.51
C GLY A 47 7.42 -10.22 9.79
N ILE A 48 8.04 -10.92 8.84
CA ILE A 48 9.44 -11.37 8.93
C ILE A 48 10.39 -10.19 9.04
N LEU A 49 10.25 -9.19 8.17
CA LEU A 49 11.13 -8.01 8.17
C LEU A 49 10.97 -7.19 9.44
N ALA A 50 9.75 -7.03 9.94
CA ALA A 50 9.51 -6.35 11.21
C ALA A 50 10.22 -7.09 12.36
N GLU A 51 10.08 -8.41 12.43
CA GLU A 51 10.73 -9.21 13.48
C GLU A 51 12.26 -9.16 13.40
N LEU A 52 12.83 -9.24 12.19
CA LEU A 52 14.27 -9.06 11.99
C LEU A 52 14.74 -7.67 12.42
N ALA A 53 13.99 -6.62 12.07
CA ALA A 53 14.29 -5.25 12.50
C ALA A 53 14.21 -5.10 14.02
N ARG A 54 13.22 -5.73 14.68
CA ARG A 54 13.10 -5.75 16.14
C ARG A 54 14.34 -6.35 16.79
N GLN A 55 14.78 -7.51 16.31
CA GLN A 55 15.96 -8.21 16.82
C GLN A 55 17.23 -7.39 16.59
N TRP A 56 17.39 -6.83 15.38
CA TRP A 56 18.54 -6.00 15.03
C TRP A 56 18.65 -4.73 15.88
N LEU A 57 17.50 -4.11 16.21
CA LEU A 57 17.44 -2.93 17.07
C LEU A 57 17.46 -3.25 18.57
N GLY A 58 17.53 -4.53 18.96
CA GLY A 58 17.51 -4.94 20.37
C GLY A 58 16.21 -4.60 21.11
N LEU A 59 15.10 -4.41 20.38
CA LEU A 59 13.83 -3.99 20.96
C LEU A 59 13.16 -5.16 21.70
N PRO A 60 12.47 -4.89 22.82
CA PRO A 60 11.80 -5.94 23.57
C PRO A 60 10.63 -6.55 22.77
N TRP A 61 10.32 -7.82 23.03
CA TRP A 61 9.33 -8.60 22.26
C TRP A 61 7.93 -7.97 22.23
N TRP A 62 7.55 -7.23 23.27
CA TRP A 62 6.24 -6.58 23.36
C TRP A 62 6.05 -5.47 22.32
N VAL A 63 7.13 -4.89 21.78
CA VAL A 63 7.06 -3.88 20.71
C VAL A 63 6.39 -4.44 19.45
N HIS A 64 6.50 -5.75 19.22
CA HIS A 64 5.80 -6.43 18.13
C HIS A 64 4.27 -6.22 18.22
N PHE A 65 3.69 -6.28 19.42
CA PHE A 65 2.25 -6.06 19.61
C PHE A 65 1.82 -4.62 19.32
N VAL A 66 2.68 -3.65 19.62
CA VAL A 66 2.43 -2.23 19.27
C VAL A 66 2.40 -2.08 17.75
N TRP A 67 3.34 -2.68 17.03
CA TRP A 67 3.35 -2.64 15.57
C TRP A 67 2.15 -3.36 14.95
N VAL A 68 1.78 -4.54 15.47
CA VAL A 68 0.57 -5.25 15.05
C VAL A 68 -0.67 -4.38 15.30
N GLY A 69 -0.75 -3.66 16.43
CA GLY A 69 -1.83 -2.72 16.72
C GLY A 69 -1.91 -1.57 15.71
N ILE A 70 -0.79 -0.90 15.42
CA ILE A 70 -0.71 0.18 14.42
C ILE A 70 -1.08 -0.34 13.03
N TYR A 71 -0.56 -1.51 12.65
CA TYR A 71 -0.87 -2.16 11.38
C TYR A 71 -2.36 -2.49 11.27
N THR A 72 -2.96 -3.06 12.32
CA THR A 72 -4.38 -3.41 12.35
C THR A 72 -5.26 -2.17 12.22
N TYR A 73 -4.92 -1.09 12.92
CA TYR A 73 -5.60 0.19 12.78
C TYR A 73 -5.51 0.73 11.34
N GLY A 74 -4.31 0.71 10.75
CA GLY A 74 -4.10 1.08 9.35
C GLY A 74 -4.87 0.20 8.36
N TYR A 75 -4.91 -1.11 8.59
CA TYR A 75 -5.65 -2.07 7.79
C TYR A 75 -7.16 -1.80 7.82
N ILE A 76 -7.73 -1.57 9.00
CA ILE A 76 -9.16 -1.23 9.17
C ILE A 76 -9.50 0.07 8.43
N ASN A 77 -8.71 1.12 8.62
CA ASN A 77 -8.90 2.40 7.93
C ASN A 77 -8.77 2.26 6.41
N GLY A 78 -7.79 1.46 5.98
CA GLY A 78 -7.63 1.07 4.58
C GLY A 78 -8.91 0.41 4.08
N HIS A 79 -9.38 -0.65 4.73
CA HIS A 79 -10.57 -1.40 4.31
C HIS A 79 -11.81 -0.52 4.17
N PHE A 80 -12.03 0.43 5.08
CA PHE A 80 -13.09 1.42 4.95
C PHE A 80 -12.91 2.36 3.74
N PHE A 81 -11.67 2.72 3.39
CA PHE A 81 -11.37 3.47 2.17
C PHE A 81 -11.73 2.69 0.89
N TRP A 82 -11.61 1.35 0.91
CA TRP A 82 -11.95 0.48 -0.22
C TRP A 82 -13.40 0.00 -0.24
N GLY A 83 -14.27 0.47 0.66
CA GLY A 83 -15.65 -0.02 0.84
C GLY A 83 -16.63 0.24 -0.32
N ARG A 84 -16.14 0.58 -1.52
CA ARG A 84 -16.94 0.67 -2.74
C ARG A 84 -16.73 -0.58 -3.59
N THR A 85 -17.75 -0.97 -4.34
CA THR A 85 -17.69 -2.09 -5.29
C THR A 85 -16.45 -1.97 -6.18
N TYR A 86 -15.73 -3.08 -6.28
CA TYR A 86 -14.58 -3.19 -7.15
C TYR A 86 -14.99 -3.00 -8.62
N ILE A 87 -14.27 -2.12 -9.30
CA ILE A 87 -14.33 -1.95 -10.76
C ILE A 87 -12.93 -2.19 -11.27
N GLU A 88 -12.79 -3.20 -12.14
CA GLU A 88 -11.53 -3.54 -12.77
C GLU A 88 -10.99 -2.36 -13.60
N ASN A 89 -9.70 -2.08 -13.49
CA ASN A 89 -9.03 -1.02 -14.23
C ASN A 89 -9.58 0.40 -14.01
N GLN A 90 -10.18 0.65 -12.83
CA GLN A 90 -10.72 1.96 -12.50
C GLN A 90 -9.65 3.07 -12.63
N GLN A 91 -9.98 4.09 -13.42
CA GLN A 91 -9.22 5.33 -13.48
C GLN A 91 -9.68 6.23 -12.34
N GLY A 92 -8.76 6.78 -11.56
CA GLY A 92 -9.11 7.77 -10.54
C GLY A 92 -9.80 8.96 -11.19
N LYS A 93 -10.88 9.43 -10.56
CA LYS A 93 -11.52 10.68 -10.95
C LYS A 93 -10.63 11.87 -10.58
#